data_AF-A0A7K5GM75-F1
#
_entry.id   AF-A0A7K5GM75-F1
#
_cell.length_a   1.000
_cell.length_b   1.000
_cell.length_c   1.000
_cell.angle_alpha   90.00
_cell.angle_beta   90.00
_cell.angle_gamma   90.00
#
_symmetry.space_group_name_H-M   'P 1'
#
loop_
_entity.id
_entity.type
_entity.pdbx_description
1 polymer ?
#
loop_
_entity_poly.entity_id
_entity_poly.type
_entity_poly.pdbx_seq_one_letter_code
_entity_poly.pdbx_strand_id
1 'polypeptide(L)'
;DEELLRCIQATVVQVQGDCEKLSSVMGNLLDDHHQKQKDIEALFQSLEKLEKEKADKEDLELGIGVKADKTALASKVSRAQFDASMERLNEVIQEMLSRMTGQEQGWHEVQQQLSEQINSKLDRLELGPFCEQLEEHWKSILEQLKEKAPPIEADNAAGIKKQLLANFHCMSCDRPLSVLVPGP
;
A
#
# COMPACT_ATOMS: atom_id res chain seq x y z
N ASP A 1 -21.09 23.87 127.17
CA ASP A 1 -21.82 23.05 126.17
C ASP A 1 -22.42 23.84 125.02
N GLU A 2 -23.12 24.95 125.24
CA GLU A 2 -23.79 25.72 124.16
C GLU A 2 -22.83 26.41 123.16
N GLU A 3 -21.69 26.91 123.64
CA GLU A 3 -20.69 27.57 122.79
C GLU A 3 -19.97 26.59 121.85
N LEU A 4 -19.70 25.37 122.34
CA LEU A 4 -19.12 24.28 121.55
C LEU A 4 -20.08 23.84 120.44
N LEU A 5 -21.38 23.70 120.76
CA LEU A 5 -22.43 23.39 119.78
C LEU A 5 -22.50 24.45 118.66
N ARG A 6 -22.39 25.73 119.01
CA ARG A 6 -22.38 26.84 118.04
C ARG A 6 -21.16 26.78 117.11
N CYS A 7 -19.99 26.49 117.64
CA CYS A 7 -18.77 26.30 116.83
C CYS A 7 -18.88 25.09 115.88
N ILE A 8 -19.44 23.97 116.36
CA ILE A 8 -19.67 22.78 115.53
C ILE A 8 -20.66 23.12 114.41
N GLN A 9 -21.76 23.81 114.72
CA GLN A 9 -22.77 24.19 113.74
C GLN A 9 -22.17 25.12 112.65
N ALA A 10 -21.37 26.12 113.04
CA ALA A 10 -20.68 26.98 112.08
C ALA A 10 -19.73 26.20 111.16
N THR A 11 -19.00 25.23 111.72
CA THR A 11 -18.09 24.35 110.95
C THR A 11 -18.86 23.46 109.97
N VAL A 12 -20.00 22.90 110.37
CA VAL A 12 -20.86 22.10 109.49
C VAL A 12 -21.37 22.93 108.31
N VAL A 13 -21.85 24.15 108.57
CA VAL A 13 -22.31 25.08 107.53
C VAL A 13 -21.18 25.43 106.56
N GLN A 14 -19.98 25.68 107.07
CA GLN A 14 -18.80 25.94 106.24
C GLN A 14 -18.45 24.75 105.34
N VAL A 15 -18.41 23.54 105.90
CA VAL A 15 -18.12 22.31 105.15
C VAL A 15 -19.20 22.05 104.08
N GLN A 16 -20.48 22.30 104.39
CA GLN A 16 -21.56 22.20 103.40
C GLN A 16 -21.36 23.17 102.24
N GLY A 17 -21.04 24.44 102.53
CA GLY A 17 -20.76 25.43 101.48
C GLY A 17 -19.54 25.07 100.64
N ASP A 18 -18.50 24.47 101.23
CA ASP A 18 -17.33 24.02 100.49
C ASP A 18 -17.63 22.77 99.64
N CYS A 19 -18.48 21.85 100.13
CA CYS A 19 -19.00 20.73 99.34
C CYS A 19 -19.83 21.18 98.13
N GLU A 20 -20.66 22.22 98.28
CA GLU A 20 -21.43 22.80 97.17
C GLU A 20 -20.51 23.45 96.12
N LYS A 21 -19.52 24.24 96.56
CA LYS A 21 -18.50 24.82 95.65
C LYS A 21 -17.73 23.72 94.92
N LEU A 22 -17.30 22.68 95.64
CA LEU A 22 -16.59 21.55 95.04
C LEU A 22 -17.45 20.84 94.01
N SER A 23 -18.75 20.64 94.29
CA SER A 23 -19.69 20.03 93.36
C SER A 23 -19.87 20.88 92.09
N SER A 24 -19.95 22.20 92.23
CA SER A 24 -20.01 23.12 91.09
C SER A 24 -18.74 23.08 90.24
N VAL A 25 -17.56 23.12 90.87
CA VAL A 25 -16.27 23.03 90.17
C VAL A 25 -16.12 21.68 89.44
N MET A 26 -16.53 20.59 90.07
CA MET A 26 -16.54 19.25 89.45
C MET A 26 -17.46 19.20 88.22
N GLY A 27 -18.65 19.81 88.31
CA GLY A 27 -19.57 19.91 87.17
C GLY A 27 -18.94 20.64 85.98
N ASN A 28 -18.37 21.82 86.22
CA ASN A 28 -17.68 22.60 85.18
C ASN A 28 -16.50 21.83 84.57
N LEU A 29 -15.74 21.09 85.38
CA LEU A 29 -14.61 20.29 84.90
C LEU A 29 -15.06 19.11 84.03
N LEU A 30 -16.17 18.46 84.38
CA LEU A 30 -16.76 17.39 83.56
C LEU A 30 -17.28 17.92 82.23
N ASP A 31 -17.90 19.09 82.23
CA ASP A 31 -18.38 19.73 81.01
C ASP A 31 -17.21 20.14 80.09
N ASP A 32 -16.15 20.75 80.65
CA ASP A 32 -14.93 21.08 79.89
C ASP A 32 -14.27 19.82 79.34
N HIS A 33 -14.15 18.76 80.15
CA HIS A 33 -13.61 17.48 79.69
C HIS A 33 -14.45 16.90 78.54
N HIS A 34 -15.78 16.93 78.63
CA HIS A 34 -16.64 16.42 77.57
C HIS A 34 -16.54 17.27 76.29
N GLN A 35 -16.41 18.59 76.41
CA GLN A 35 -16.19 19.47 75.27
C GLN A 35 -14.84 19.22 74.61
N LYS A 36 -13.76 19.13 75.40
CA LYS A 36 -12.41 18.79 74.93
C LYS A 36 -12.39 17.46 74.20
N GLN A 37 -13.12 16.46 74.70
CA GLN A 37 -13.21 15.15 74.06
C GLN A 37 -13.86 15.24 72.68
N LYS A 38 -14.94 16.03 72.52
CA LYS A 38 -15.56 16.29 71.21
C LYS A 38 -14.62 17.01 70.25
N ASP A 39 -13.89 18.00 70.74
CA ASP A 39 -12.93 18.75 69.92
C ASP A 39 -11.80 17.84 69.43
N ILE A 40 -11.31 16.93 70.29
CA ILE A 40 -10.31 15.92 69.93
C ILE A 40 -10.84 14.98 68.85
N GLU A 41 -12.06 14.48 68.99
CA GLU A 41 -12.69 13.61 67.98
C GLU A 41 -12.85 14.32 66.63
N ALA A 42 -13.26 15.59 66.63
CA ALA A 42 -13.37 16.40 65.41
C ALA A 42 -12.00 16.64 64.73
N LEU A 43 -10.94 16.84 65.52
CA LEU A 43 -9.57 16.97 65.01
C LEU A 43 -9.08 15.68 64.35
N PHE A 44 -9.35 14.52 64.96
CA PHE A 44 -8.99 13.22 64.36
C PHE A 44 -9.70 12.98 63.02
N GLN A 45 -11.01 13.28 62.94
CA GLN A 45 -11.76 13.17 61.68
C GLN A 45 -11.20 14.11 60.59
N SER A 46 -10.81 15.33 60.99
CA SER A 46 -10.22 16.30 60.06
C SER A 46 -8.85 15.86 59.54
N LEU A 47 -8.03 15.24 60.40
CA LEU A 47 -6.74 14.67 60.02
C LEU A 47 -6.88 13.52 59.03
N GLU A 48 -7.81 12.59 59.27
CA GLU A 48 -8.06 11.45 58.38
C GLU A 48 -8.50 11.95 56.98
N LYS A 49 -9.40 12.95 56.94
CA LYS A 49 -9.81 13.57 55.69
C LYS A 49 -8.63 14.21 54.96
N LEU A 50 -7.78 14.94 55.67
CA LEU A 50 -6.62 15.62 55.09
C LEU A 50 -5.59 14.62 54.54
N GLU A 51 -5.36 13.51 55.23
CA GLU A 51 -4.46 12.45 54.77
C GLU A 51 -4.94 11.83 53.46
N LYS A 52 -6.25 11.55 53.35
CA LYS A 52 -6.86 11.06 52.11
C LYS A 52 -6.72 12.06 50.97
N GLU A 53 -7.07 13.33 51.20
CA GLU A 53 -6.96 14.37 50.17
C GLU A 53 -5.51 14.61 49.73
N LYS A 54 -4.55 14.45 50.65
CA LYS A 54 -3.12 14.55 50.33
C LYS A 54 -2.66 13.41 49.43
N ALA A 55 -3.06 12.16 49.73
CA ALA A 55 -2.75 11.01 48.88
C ALA A 55 -3.33 11.19 47.46
N ASP A 56 -4.60 11.62 47.36
CA ASP A 56 -5.26 11.90 46.08
C ASP A 56 -4.50 12.98 45.27
N LYS A 57 -4.00 14.02 45.96
CA LYS A 57 -3.18 15.08 45.33
C LYS A 57 -1.83 14.56 44.84
N GLU A 58 -1.13 13.75 45.63
CA GLU A 58 0.15 13.15 45.24
C GLU A 58 -0.01 12.25 44.01
N ASP A 59 -1.08 11.44 43.96
CA ASP A 59 -1.42 10.62 42.80
C ASP A 59 -1.71 11.46 41.54
N LEU A 60 -2.44 12.58 41.71
CA LEU A 60 -2.69 13.51 40.62
C LEU A 60 -1.39 14.16 40.12
N GLU A 61 -0.50 14.58 41.01
CA GLU A 61 0.80 15.17 40.67
C GLU A 61 1.68 14.17 39.91
N LEU A 62 1.72 12.90 40.34
CA LEU A 62 2.41 11.82 39.62
C LEU A 62 1.81 11.60 38.23
N GLY A 63 0.48 11.50 38.13
CA GLY A 63 -0.22 11.35 36.85
C GLY A 63 0.02 12.53 35.89
N ILE A 64 0.04 13.75 36.42
CA ILE A 64 0.38 14.96 35.65
C ILE A 64 1.85 14.90 35.22
N GLY A 65 2.79 14.55 36.10
CA GLY A 65 4.22 14.44 35.75
C GLY A 65 4.47 13.47 34.59
N VAL A 66 3.85 12.28 34.64
CA VAL A 66 3.93 11.29 33.55
C VAL A 66 3.32 11.82 32.25
N LYS A 67 2.18 12.53 32.32
CA LYS A 67 1.51 13.09 31.14
C LYS A 67 2.19 14.36 30.60
N ALA A 68 2.84 15.13 31.47
CA ALA A 68 3.51 16.39 31.19
C ALA A 68 4.93 16.20 30.64
N ASP A 69 5.47 14.97 30.69
CA ASP A 69 6.63 14.58 29.88
C ASP A 69 6.33 14.48 28.36
N LYS A 70 5.35 15.27 27.93
CA LYS A 70 5.07 15.71 26.57
C LYS A 70 6.33 16.24 25.89
N THR A 71 7.29 16.79 26.64
CA THR A 71 8.61 17.18 26.15
C THR A 71 9.47 15.99 25.74
N ALA A 72 9.55 14.91 26.54
CA ALA A 72 10.23 13.68 26.12
C ALA A 72 9.48 12.96 24.99
N LEU A 73 8.14 13.04 24.95
CA LEU A 73 7.37 12.51 23.82
C LEU A 73 7.62 13.32 22.54
N ALA A 74 7.66 14.65 22.63
CA ALA A 74 7.98 15.55 21.52
C ALA A 74 9.43 15.40 21.05
N SER A 75 10.36 15.01 21.93
CA SER A 75 11.74 14.72 21.55
C SER A 75 11.92 13.35 20.88
N LYS A 76 11.06 12.37 21.18
CA LYS A 76 11.13 11.03 20.57
C LYS A 76 10.67 10.99 19.12
N VAL A 77 9.69 11.82 18.75
CA VAL A 77 9.30 12.06 17.36
C VAL A 77 9.02 13.55 17.22
N SER A 78 9.97 14.29 16.65
CA SER A 78 9.70 15.66 16.25
C SER A 78 8.61 15.64 15.19
N ARG A 79 7.46 16.24 15.50
CA ARG A 79 6.34 16.39 14.55
C ARG A 79 6.83 16.95 13.21
N ALA A 80 7.77 17.90 13.25
CA ALA A 80 8.39 18.47 12.06
C ALA A 80 9.18 17.44 11.22
N GLN A 81 9.91 16.51 11.85
CA GLN A 81 10.64 15.45 11.12
C GLN A 81 9.69 14.44 10.48
N PHE A 82 8.59 14.11 11.18
CA PHE A 82 7.55 13.24 10.64
C PHE A 82 6.87 13.90 9.44
N ASP A 83 6.42 15.14 9.59
CA ASP A 83 5.75 15.90 8.53
C ASP A 83 6.71 16.09 7.33
N ALA A 84 7.99 16.41 7.55
CA ALA A 84 8.99 16.50 6.48
C ALA A 84 9.23 15.15 5.77
N SER A 85 9.23 14.03 6.51
CA SER A 85 9.39 12.70 5.91
C SER A 85 8.16 12.29 5.10
N MET A 86 6.97 12.67 5.56
CA MET A 86 5.70 12.45 4.87
C MET A 86 5.63 13.22 3.56
N GLU A 87 6.01 14.50 3.58
CA GLU A 87 6.07 15.34 2.36
C GLU A 87 7.07 14.77 1.35
N ARG A 88 8.29 14.42 1.80
CA ARG A 88 9.29 13.80 0.93
C ARG A 88 8.79 12.48 0.31
N LEU A 89 8.05 11.67 1.08
CA LEU A 89 7.46 10.44 0.57
C LEU A 89 6.39 10.74 -0.48
N ASN A 90 5.55 11.75 -0.24
CA ASN A 90 4.52 12.17 -1.18
C ASN A 90 5.14 12.66 -2.51
N GLU A 91 6.20 13.48 -2.45
CA GLU A 91 6.95 13.92 -3.64
C GLU A 91 7.47 12.74 -4.47
N VAL A 92 8.11 11.76 -3.82
CA VAL A 92 8.64 10.56 -4.50
C VAL A 92 7.52 9.75 -5.16
N ILE A 93 6.36 9.61 -4.49
CA ILE A 93 5.21 8.91 -5.06
C ILE A 93 4.68 9.66 -6.28
N GLN A 94 4.54 10.98 -6.21
CA GLN A 94 4.06 11.78 -7.33
C GLN A 94 5.02 11.72 -8.52
N GLU A 95 6.34 11.80 -8.28
CA GLU A 95 7.34 11.63 -9.33
C GLU A 95 7.23 10.24 -9.97
N MET A 96 7.15 9.18 -9.17
CA MET A 96 7.03 7.81 -9.68
C MET A 96 5.76 7.60 -10.49
N LEU A 97 4.62 8.14 -10.05
CA LEU A 97 3.36 8.12 -10.80
C LEU A 97 3.51 8.86 -12.14
N SER A 98 4.09 10.06 -12.14
CA SER A 98 4.31 10.83 -13.37
C SER A 98 5.15 10.08 -14.40
N ARG A 99 6.23 9.40 -13.95
CA ARG A 99 7.09 8.57 -14.79
C ARG A 99 6.35 7.36 -15.33
N MET A 100 5.56 6.68 -14.49
CA MET A 100 4.79 5.51 -14.89
C MET A 100 3.73 5.87 -15.95
N THR A 101 2.98 6.95 -15.72
CA THR A 101 2.00 7.44 -16.69
C THR A 101 2.67 7.87 -18.00
N GLY A 102 3.82 8.54 -17.94
CA GLY A 102 4.58 8.90 -19.14
C GLY A 102 5.06 7.67 -19.93
N GLN A 103 5.51 6.63 -19.24
CA GLN A 103 5.89 5.36 -19.88
C GLN A 103 4.68 4.66 -20.52
N GLU A 104 3.55 4.59 -19.81
CA GLU A 104 2.30 4.00 -20.31
C GLU A 104 1.82 4.71 -21.59
N GLN A 105 1.86 6.04 -21.62
CA GLN A 105 1.55 6.83 -22.81
C GLN A 105 2.51 6.52 -23.97
N GLY A 106 3.82 6.45 -23.71
CA GLY A 106 4.80 6.11 -24.73
C GLY A 106 4.61 4.70 -25.30
N TRP A 107 4.24 3.72 -24.46
CA TRP A 107 3.89 2.38 -24.93
C TRP A 107 2.64 2.38 -25.80
N HIS A 108 1.62 3.15 -25.43
CA HIS A 108 0.42 3.32 -26.26
C HIS A 108 0.73 3.94 -27.62
N GLU A 109 1.61 4.95 -27.67
CA GLU A 109 2.03 5.59 -28.92
C GLU A 109 2.78 4.61 -29.83
N VAL A 110 3.73 3.86 -29.29
CA VAL A 110 4.45 2.82 -30.04
C VAL A 110 3.51 1.72 -30.54
N GLN A 111 2.55 1.30 -29.71
CA GLN A 111 1.53 0.33 -30.11
C GLN A 111 0.67 0.85 -31.26
N GLN A 112 0.25 2.12 -31.20
CA GLN A 112 -0.53 2.75 -32.26
C GLN A 112 0.27 2.82 -33.56
N GLN A 113 1.51 3.33 -33.51
CA GLN A 113 2.40 3.41 -34.67
C GLN A 113 2.64 2.03 -35.29
N LEU A 114 2.87 1.00 -34.46
CA LEU A 114 3.04 -0.37 -34.95
C LEU A 114 1.77 -0.88 -35.62
N SER A 115 0.59 -0.62 -35.05
CA SER A 115 -0.69 -0.99 -35.66
C SER A 115 -0.90 -0.28 -37.00
N GLU A 116 -0.57 1.00 -37.10
CA GLU A 116 -0.67 1.77 -38.34
C GLU A 116 0.28 1.22 -39.41
N GLN A 117 1.52 0.94 -39.06
CA GLN A 117 2.51 0.33 -39.97
C GLN A 117 2.13 -1.09 -40.39
N ILE A 118 1.56 -1.88 -39.49
CA ILE A 118 1.02 -3.21 -39.80
C ILE A 118 -0.15 -3.07 -40.78
N ASN A 119 -1.09 -2.15 -40.51
CA ASN A 119 -2.23 -1.92 -41.37
C ASN A 119 -1.84 -1.38 -42.75
N SER A 120 -0.79 -0.56 -42.86
CA SER A 120 -0.30 -0.05 -44.14
C SER A 120 0.52 -1.08 -44.92
N LYS A 121 1.29 -1.95 -44.24
CA LYS A 121 2.04 -3.04 -44.90
C LYS A 121 1.15 -4.20 -45.28
N LEU A 122 0.10 -4.44 -44.51
CA LEU A 122 -0.98 -5.36 -44.86
C LEU A 122 -1.97 -4.64 -45.75
N ASP A 123 -1.53 -4.25 -46.95
CA ASP A 123 -2.44 -3.79 -47.99
C ASP A 123 -3.21 -4.99 -48.57
N ARG A 124 -4.03 -5.60 -47.70
CA ARG A 124 -4.91 -6.74 -48.01
C ARG A 124 -5.92 -6.37 -49.10
N LEU A 125 -6.17 -5.08 -49.29
CA LEU A 125 -7.03 -4.56 -50.34
C LEU A 125 -6.39 -4.63 -51.72
N GLU A 126 -5.06 -4.48 -51.84
CA GLU A 126 -4.36 -4.60 -53.12
C GLU A 126 -3.88 -6.04 -53.40
N LEU A 127 -3.53 -6.80 -52.35
CA LEU A 127 -3.08 -8.19 -52.52
C LEU A 127 -4.16 -9.10 -53.11
N GLY A 128 -5.43 -8.91 -52.74
CA GLY A 128 -6.55 -9.72 -53.25
C GLY A 128 -6.74 -9.58 -54.77
N PRO A 129 -6.99 -8.36 -55.29
CA PRO A 129 -7.14 -8.10 -56.72
C PRO A 129 -5.89 -8.48 -57.53
N PHE A 130 -4.68 -8.30 -56.98
CA PHE A 130 -3.46 -8.72 -57.66
C PHE A 130 -3.37 -10.26 -57.80
N CYS A 131 -3.78 -10.99 -56.76
CA CYS A 131 -3.84 -12.45 -56.82
C CYS A 131 -4.87 -12.93 -57.86
N GLU A 132 -6.05 -12.29 -57.91
CA GLU A 132 -7.09 -12.56 -58.92
C GLU A 132 -6.57 -12.32 -60.34
N GLN A 133 -5.85 -11.21 -60.58
CA GLN A 133 -5.22 -10.92 -61.88
C GLN A 133 -4.20 -11.99 -62.30
N LEU A 134 -3.38 -12.48 -61.36
CA LEU A 134 -2.42 -13.55 -61.63
C LEU A 134 -3.12 -14.87 -61.97
N GLU A 135 -4.22 -15.19 -61.30
CA GLU A 135 -5.02 -16.38 -61.59
C GLU A 135 -5.67 -16.32 -62.97
N GLU A 136 -6.23 -15.16 -63.35
CA GLU A 136 -6.79 -14.95 -64.70
C GLU A 136 -5.72 -15.06 -65.78
N HIS A 137 -4.57 -14.42 -65.57
CA HIS A 137 -3.46 -14.49 -66.51
C HIS A 137 -2.95 -15.93 -66.68
N TRP A 138 -2.85 -16.68 -65.58
CA TRP A 138 -2.48 -18.10 -65.62
C TRP A 138 -3.50 -18.96 -66.38
N LYS A 139 -4.80 -18.74 -66.15
CA LYS A 139 -5.88 -19.42 -66.90
C LYS A 139 -5.79 -19.12 -68.41
N SER A 140 -5.54 -17.87 -68.79
CA SER A 140 -5.36 -17.49 -70.19
C SER A 140 -4.16 -18.16 -70.84
N ILE A 141 -3.03 -18.24 -70.15
CA ILE A 141 -1.84 -18.98 -70.63
C ILE A 141 -2.17 -20.46 -70.84
N LEU A 142 -2.88 -21.08 -69.90
CA LEU A 142 -3.29 -22.48 -70.03
C LEU A 142 -4.23 -22.70 -71.23
N GLU A 143 -5.15 -21.79 -71.51
CA GLU A 143 -6.02 -21.84 -72.68
C GLU A 143 -5.23 -21.66 -73.98
N GLN A 144 -4.33 -20.69 -74.05
CA GLN A 144 -3.47 -20.49 -75.22
C GLN A 144 -2.57 -21.70 -75.50
N LEU A 145 -2.08 -22.37 -74.45
CA LEU A 145 -1.30 -23.60 -74.59
C LEU A 145 -2.17 -24.77 -75.06
N LYS A 146 -3.45 -24.84 -74.65
CA LYS A 146 -4.40 -25.84 -75.15
C LYS A 146 -4.80 -25.58 -76.61
N GLU A 147 -4.95 -24.32 -77.03
CA GLU A 147 -5.27 -23.95 -78.41
C GLU A 147 -4.08 -24.08 -79.37
N LYS A 148 -2.86 -23.77 -78.90
CA LYS A 148 -1.62 -23.92 -79.69
C LYS A 148 -1.05 -25.34 -79.68
N ALA A 149 -1.59 -26.22 -78.83
CA ALA A 149 -1.28 -27.65 -78.94
C ALA A 149 -1.84 -28.14 -80.28
N PRO A 150 -1.02 -28.71 -81.18
CA PRO A 150 -1.53 -29.37 -82.37
C PRO A 150 -2.55 -30.44 -81.95
N PRO A 151 -3.55 -30.77 -82.79
CA PRO A 151 -4.32 -31.98 -82.54
C PRO A 151 -3.31 -33.11 -82.43
N ILE A 152 -3.21 -33.72 -81.27
CA ILE A 152 -2.46 -34.96 -81.12
C ILE A 152 -3.26 -35.96 -81.93
N GLU A 153 -2.92 -36.11 -83.21
CA GLU A 153 -3.24 -37.31 -83.96
C GLU A 153 -2.73 -38.45 -83.09
N ALA A 154 -3.65 -39.34 -82.71
CA ALA A 154 -3.32 -40.55 -81.98
C ALA A 154 -2.50 -41.45 -82.91
N ASP A 155 -1.21 -41.13 -83.06
CA ASP A 155 -0.28 -41.93 -83.84
C ASP A 155 0.16 -43.12 -82.99
N ASN A 156 -0.65 -44.17 -83.07
CA ASN A 156 -0.25 -45.51 -82.71
C ASN A 156 0.83 -45.98 -83.68
N ALA A 157 2.10 -45.73 -83.38
CA ALA A 157 3.19 -46.47 -84.04
C ALA A 157 4.48 -46.48 -83.22
N ALA A 158 5.03 -47.68 -83.10
CA ALA A 158 6.21 -48.03 -82.34
C ALA A 158 7.45 -47.22 -82.75
N GLY A 159 8.33 -47.01 -81.77
CA GLY A 159 9.52 -46.17 -81.90
C GLY A 159 10.43 -46.56 -83.06
N ILE A 160 10.65 -45.60 -83.96
CA ILE A 160 11.85 -45.53 -84.80
C ILE A 160 12.33 -44.08 -84.74
N LYS A 161 13.43 -43.85 -84.01
CA LYS A 161 14.14 -42.55 -84.00
C LYS A 161 14.63 -42.28 -85.43
N LYS A 162 14.03 -41.30 -86.12
CA LYS A 162 14.58 -40.75 -87.37
C LYS A 162 16.05 -40.37 -87.14
N GLN A 163 16.97 -41.04 -87.82
CA GLN A 163 18.37 -40.63 -87.89
C GLN A 163 18.42 -39.30 -88.64
N LEU A 164 18.60 -38.20 -87.91
CA LEU A 164 18.90 -36.90 -88.48
C LEU A 164 20.31 -36.95 -89.05
N LEU A 165 20.45 -36.99 -90.38
CA LEU A 165 21.71 -36.72 -91.08
C LEU A 165 22.06 -35.24 -90.82
N ALA A 166 22.77 -34.98 -89.72
CA ALA A 166 23.29 -33.65 -89.44
C ALA A 166 24.61 -33.45 -90.21
N ASN A 167 24.66 -32.42 -91.06
CA ASN A 167 25.87 -32.01 -91.75
C ASN A 167 26.85 -31.39 -90.75
N PHE A 168 27.80 -32.18 -90.25
CA PHE A 168 28.83 -31.69 -89.33
C PHE A 168 29.99 -31.05 -90.12
N HIS A 169 30.54 -29.95 -89.60
CA HIS A 169 31.75 -29.32 -90.13
C HIS A 169 32.84 -29.35 -89.05
N CYS A 170 34.09 -29.56 -89.45
CA CYS A 170 35.23 -29.57 -88.53
C CYS A 170 35.43 -28.17 -87.93
N MET A 171 35.28 -27.98 -86.62
CA MET A 171 35.40 -26.64 -86.03
C MET A 171 36.78 -25.96 -86.21
N SER A 172 37.82 -26.73 -86.53
CA SER A 172 39.18 -26.20 -86.68
C SER A 172 39.53 -25.79 -88.11
N CYS A 173 38.85 -26.34 -89.13
CA CYS A 173 39.16 -26.04 -90.55
C CYS A 173 37.92 -25.89 -91.43
N ASP A 174 36.74 -25.93 -90.83
CA ASP A 174 35.40 -25.78 -91.40
C ASP A 174 35.07 -26.70 -92.58
N ARG A 175 35.82 -27.81 -92.72
CA ARG A 175 35.57 -28.80 -93.77
C ARG A 175 34.32 -29.64 -93.44
N PRO A 176 33.38 -29.84 -94.39
CA PRO A 176 32.22 -30.71 -94.18
C PRO A 176 32.62 -32.17 -93.98
N LEU A 177 32.04 -32.83 -92.98
CA LEU A 177 32.30 -34.22 -92.63
C LEU A 177 31.01 -35.03 -92.78
N SER A 178 31.09 -36.10 -93.58
CA SER A 178 30.10 -37.17 -93.60
C SER A 178 30.50 -38.21 -92.56
N VAL A 179 29.80 -38.24 -91.43
CA VAL A 179 29.97 -39.25 -90.39
C VAL A 179 28.69 -40.06 -90.26
N LEU A 180 28.77 -41.34 -90.59
CA LEU A 180 27.76 -42.34 -90.21
C LEU A 180 28.00 -42.66 -88.73
N VAL A 181 27.04 -42.39 -87.85
CA VAL A 181 27.15 -42.78 -86.44
C VAL A 181 26.69 -44.25 -86.32
N PRO A 182 27.55 -45.19 -85.95
CA PRO A 182 27.13 -46.55 -85.60
C PRO A 182 26.41 -46.47 -84.25
N GLY A 183 25.11 -46.79 -84.23
CA GLY A 183 24.36 -46.90 -82.98
C GLY A 183 24.70 -48.18 -82.21
N PRO A 184 24.41 -48.24 -80.90
CA PRO A 184 24.25 -49.50 -80.18
C PRO A 184 22.97 -50.23 -80.60
#